data_AF-A0A0L0UI48-F1
#
_entry.id   AF-A0A0L0UI48-F1
#
_cell.length_a   1.000
_cell.length_b   1.000
_cell.length_c   1.000
_cell.angle_alpha   90.00
_cell.angle_beta   90.00
_cell.angle_gamma   90.00
#
_symmetry.space_group_name_H-M   'P 1'
#
loop_
_entity.id
_entity.type
_entity.pdbx_description
1 polymer ?
#
loop_
_entity_poly.entity_id
_entity_poly.type
_entity_poly.pdbx_seq_one_letter_code
_entity_poly.pdbx_strand_id
1 'polypeptide(L)'
;WLSLNAGDILLINAGGSAISFLFCQLAALRGIKLIVVVRNTAHRQALLNSGAWRVYEKSLLQQYELQLLTGHTAKAAIDCVGGEEGLQLARSVGPSGDFVALGLLSGQQ
;
A
#
# COMPACT_ATOMS: atom_id res chain seq x y z
N TRP A 1 2.08 -4.44 16.60
CA TRP A 1 1.00 -4.86 15.67
C TRP A 1 0.31 -3.61 15.16
N LEU A 2 -0.03 -3.53 13.87
CA LEU A 2 -0.67 -2.37 13.26
C LEU A 2 -2.08 -2.16 13.83
N SER A 3 -2.32 -1.02 14.46
CA SER A 3 -3.61 -0.66 15.06
C SER A 3 -4.55 -0.06 14.03
N LEU A 4 -5.02 -0.91 13.10
CA LEU A 4 -5.93 -0.53 12.01
C LEU A 4 -7.39 -0.90 12.31
N ASN A 5 -8.27 0.08 12.13
CA ASN A 5 -9.71 -0.04 12.21
C ASN A 5 -10.35 -0.17 10.81
N ALA A 6 -11.62 -0.57 10.78
CA ALA A 6 -12.40 -0.53 9.54
C ALA A 6 -12.48 0.91 9.01
N GLY A 7 -12.26 1.08 7.71
CA GLY A 7 -12.23 2.37 7.03
C GLY A 7 -10.84 3.01 6.95
N ASP A 8 -9.87 2.60 7.78
CA ASP A 8 -8.50 3.09 7.72
C ASP A 8 -7.82 2.69 6.41
N ILE A 9 -6.93 3.54 5.93
CA ILE A 9 -6.14 3.29 4.72
C ILE A 9 -4.82 2.63 5.09
N LEU A 10 -4.54 1.50 4.43
CA LEU A 10 -3.28 0.78 4.48
C LEU A 10 -2.66 0.76 3.09
N LEU A 11 -1.37 1.07 2.97
CA LEU A 11 -0.61 0.89 1.72
C LEU A 11 0.26 -0.34 1.76
N ILE A 12 0.43 -0.98 0.62
CA ILE A 12 1.46 -1.98 0.39
C ILE A 12 2.06 -1.82 -1.01
N ASN A 13 3.38 -1.81 -1.13
CA ASN A 13 4.06 -1.88 -2.43
C ASN A 13 4.42 -3.33 -2.81
N ALA A 14 5.06 -3.54 -3.96
CA ALA A 14 5.28 -4.87 -4.54
C ALA A 14 3.98 -5.68 -4.81
N GLY A 15 2.92 -4.98 -5.25
CA GLY A 15 1.56 -5.49 -5.41
C GLY A 15 1.33 -6.73 -6.28
N GLY A 16 2.30 -7.15 -7.09
CA GLY A 16 2.18 -8.32 -7.98
C GLY A 16 2.49 -9.66 -7.31
N SER A 17 2.67 -9.69 -5.99
CA SER A 17 3.14 -10.86 -5.25
C SER A 17 1.99 -11.59 -4.53
N ALA A 18 2.19 -12.87 -4.21
CA ALA A 18 1.22 -13.67 -3.44
C ALA A 18 0.87 -13.02 -2.09
N ILE A 19 1.81 -12.33 -1.46
CA ILE A 19 1.58 -11.64 -0.20
C ILE A 19 0.61 -10.47 -0.35
N SER A 20 0.66 -9.73 -1.46
CA SER A 20 -0.29 -8.67 -1.75
C SER A 20 -1.71 -9.20 -1.91
N PHE A 21 -1.89 -10.36 -2.56
CA PHE A 21 -3.20 -11.02 -2.67
C PHE A 21 -3.76 -11.47 -1.32
N LEU A 22 -2.90 -11.96 -0.42
CA LEU A 22 -3.29 -12.31 0.95
C LEU A 22 -3.72 -11.06 1.73
N PHE A 23 -2.97 -9.97 1.63
CA PHE A 23 -3.34 -8.70 2.27
C PHE A 23 -4.65 -8.15 1.72
N CYS A 24 -4.94 -8.27 0.42
CA CYS A 24 -6.22 -7.85 -0.15
C CYS A 24 -7.39 -8.55 0.53
N GLN A 25 -7.31 -9.86 0.67
CA GLN A 25 -8.37 -10.67 1.28
C GLN A 25 -8.54 -10.33 2.77
N LEU A 26 -7.43 -10.24 3.51
CA LEU A 26 -7.46 -9.91 4.93
C LEU A 26 -8.00 -8.49 5.19
N ALA A 27 -7.61 -7.52 4.36
CA ALA A 27 -8.08 -6.15 4.48
C ALA A 27 -9.58 -6.06 4.21
N ALA A 28 -10.07 -6.73 3.16
CA ALA A 28 -11.49 -6.79 2.84
C ALA A 28 -12.30 -7.40 3.99
N LEU A 29 -11.84 -8.51 4.57
CA LEU A 29 -12.49 -9.14 5.73
C LEU A 29 -12.55 -8.24 6.97
N ARG A 30 -11.56 -7.35 7.14
CA ARG A 30 -11.48 -6.40 8.26
C ARG A 30 -12.11 -5.03 7.96
N GLY A 31 -12.61 -4.81 6.75
CA GLY A 31 -13.11 -3.50 6.30
C GLY A 31 -12.03 -2.43 6.16
N ILE A 32 -10.75 -2.81 6.04
CA ILE A 32 -9.62 -1.89 5.84
C ILE A 32 -9.53 -1.52 4.36
N LYS A 33 -9.30 -0.25 4.06
CA LYS A 33 -9.13 0.25 2.69
C LYS A 33 -7.68 0.02 2.22
N LEU A 34 -7.39 -1.18 1.72
CA LEU A 34 -6.06 -1.49 1.21
C LEU A 34 -5.82 -0.86 -0.17
N ILE A 35 -4.75 -0.10 -0.27
CA ILE A 35 -4.20 0.40 -1.53
C ILE A 35 -2.96 -0.40 -1.88
N VAL A 36 -2.98 -1.02 -3.06
CA VAL A 36 -1.86 -1.80 -3.56
C VAL A 36 -1.09 -0.98 -4.59
N VAL A 37 0.20 -0.76 -4.35
CA VAL A 37 1.10 -0.05 -5.24
C VAL A 37 1.84 -1.06 -6.13
N VAL A 38 1.72 -0.86 -7.44
CA VAL A 38 2.26 -1.76 -8.47
C VAL A 38 3.22 -1.03 -9.40
N ARG A 39 4.11 -1.79 -10.04
CA ARG A 39 5.01 -1.26 -11.08
C ARG A 39 4.36 -1.16 -12.46
N ASN A 40 3.29 -1.95 -12.68
CA ASN A 40 2.47 -1.95 -13.89
C ASN A 40 1.07 -2.50 -13.55
N THR A 41 0.13 -2.41 -14.49
CA THR A 41 -1.29 -2.76 -14.26
C THR A 41 -1.66 -4.21 -14.58
N ALA A 42 -0.70 -5.09 -14.87
CA ALA A 42 -0.98 -6.46 -15.32
C ALA A 42 -1.89 -7.26 -14.37
N HIS A 43 -1.72 -7.09 -13.05
CA HIS A 43 -2.52 -7.79 -12.03
C HIS A 43 -3.64 -6.94 -11.42
N ARG A 44 -3.93 -5.76 -11.99
CA ARG A 44 -4.88 -4.79 -11.40
C ARG A 44 -6.24 -5.41 -11.10
N GLN A 45 -6.85 -6.07 -12.08
CA GLN A 45 -8.18 -6.66 -11.91
C GLN A 45 -8.18 -7.80 -10.89
N ALA A 46 -7.13 -8.62 -10.88
CA ALA A 46 -7.01 -9.72 -9.92
C ALA A 46 -6.90 -9.19 -8.48
N LEU A 47 -6.15 -8.11 -8.26
CA LEU A 47 -6.02 -7.47 -6.94
C LEU A 47 -7.35 -6.86 -6.46
N LEU A 48 -8.07 -6.16 -7.35
CA LEU A 48 -9.39 -5.62 -7.05
C LEU A 48 -10.38 -6.74 -6.70
N ASN A 49 -10.42 -7.81 -7.49
CA ASN A 49 -11.27 -8.98 -7.22
C ASN A 49 -10.91 -9.69 -5.90
N SER A 50 -9.65 -9.58 -5.46
CA SER A 50 -9.18 -10.18 -4.20
C SER A 50 -9.39 -9.29 -2.98
N GLY A 51 -9.95 -8.09 -3.14
CA GLY A 51 -10.30 -7.20 -2.03
C GLY A 51 -9.48 -5.91 -1.91
N ALA A 52 -8.62 -5.57 -2.88
CA ALA A 52 -7.98 -4.27 -2.89
C ALA A 52 -9.04 -3.16 -3.05
N TRP A 53 -8.93 -2.09 -2.24
CA TRP A 53 -9.79 -0.92 -2.38
C TRP A 53 -9.38 -0.07 -3.60
N ARG A 54 -8.08 0.09 -3.79
CA ARG A 54 -7.47 0.77 -4.95
C ARG A 54 -6.17 0.08 -5.35
N VAL A 55 -5.84 0.22 -6.63
CA VAL A 55 -4.55 -0.20 -7.18
C VAL A 55 -3.95 1.00 -7.91
N TYR A 56 -2.77 1.42 -7.48
CA TYR A 56 -2.06 2.57 -8.04
C TYR A 56 -0.73 2.14 -8.60
N GLU A 57 -0.39 2.68 -9.76
CA GLU A 57 0.98 2.58 -10.26
C GLU A 57 1.89 3.48 -9.42
N LYS A 58 3.12 3.05 -9.20
CA LYS A 58 4.09 3.82 -8.40
C LYS A 58 4.32 5.24 -8.94
N SER A 59 4.24 5.43 -10.25
CA SER A 59 4.35 6.75 -10.90
C SER A 59 3.29 7.73 -10.41
N LEU A 60 2.10 7.25 -10.06
CA LEU A 60 1.02 8.09 -9.56
C LEU A 60 1.36 8.67 -8.18
N LEU A 61 1.97 7.88 -7.30
CA LEU A 61 2.43 8.34 -5.97
C LEU A 61 3.69 9.20 -6.05
N GLN A 62 4.47 9.09 -7.12
CA GLN A 62 5.58 10.00 -7.39
C GLN A 62 5.10 11.37 -7.87
N GLN A 63 3.97 11.40 -8.59
CA GLN A 63 3.41 12.61 -9.18
C GLN A 63 2.44 13.33 -8.24
N TYR A 64 1.70 12.59 -7.43
CA TYR A 64 0.65 13.12 -6.57
C TYR A 64 0.73 12.54 -5.16
N GLU A 65 0.50 13.40 -4.17
CA GLU A 65 0.33 12.94 -2.79
C GLU A 65 -0.92 12.06 -2.67
N LEU A 66 -0.83 11.01 -1.82
CA LEU A 66 -1.95 10.10 -1.59
C LEU A 66 -3.23 10.85 -1.14
N GLN A 67 -3.07 11.90 -0.35
CA GLN A 67 -4.19 12.70 0.12
C GLN A 67 -4.96 13.35 -1.02
N LEU A 68 -4.30 13.75 -2.11
CA LEU A 68 -4.97 14.28 -3.31
C LEU A 68 -5.77 13.19 -4.04
N LEU A 69 -5.28 11.96 -4.02
CA LEU A 69 -5.92 10.82 -4.71
C LEU A 69 -7.11 10.23 -3.94
N THR A 70 -7.14 10.37 -2.62
CA THR A 70 -8.09 9.65 -1.74
C THR A 70 -8.82 10.55 -0.74
N GLY A 71 -8.46 11.82 -0.65
CA GLY A 71 -8.93 12.77 0.36
C GLY A 71 -8.33 12.56 1.76
N HIS A 72 -7.54 11.51 1.97
CA HIS A 72 -7.03 11.10 3.29
C HIS A 72 -5.58 10.63 3.19
N THR A 73 -4.83 10.76 4.28
CA THR A 73 -3.51 10.12 4.40
C THR A 73 -3.66 8.67 4.84
N ALA A 74 -2.61 7.88 4.67
CA ALA A 74 -2.60 6.50 5.15
C ALA A 74 -2.40 6.44 6.66
N LYS A 75 -3.11 5.51 7.32
CA LYS A 75 -2.86 5.22 8.74
C LYS A 75 -1.61 4.35 8.90
N ALA A 76 -1.33 3.50 7.91
CA ALA A 76 -0.12 2.71 7.88
C ALA A 76 0.35 2.36 6.46
N ALA A 77 1.61 1.99 6.32
CA ALA A 77 2.17 1.44 5.10
C ALA A 77 3.09 0.25 5.39
N ILE A 78 3.08 -0.74 4.49
CA ILE A 78 3.95 -1.92 4.49
C ILE A 78 4.84 -1.85 3.26
N ASP A 79 6.13 -1.66 3.49
CA ASP A 79 7.16 -1.64 2.47
C ASP A 79 7.79 -3.02 2.30
N CYS A 80 7.67 -3.55 1.08
CA CYS A 80 8.24 -4.81 0.63
C CYS A 80 9.40 -4.60 -0.35
N VAL A 81 9.79 -3.35 -0.63
CA VAL A 81 10.82 -3.01 -1.63
C VAL A 81 12.03 -2.36 -0.99
N GLY A 82 11.87 -1.30 -0.18
CA GLY A 82 12.98 -0.50 0.34
C GLY A 82 13.45 0.61 -0.60
N GLY A 83 14.48 1.35 -0.18
CA GLY A 83 15.08 2.47 -0.92
C GLY A 83 14.08 3.59 -1.24
N GLU A 84 14.23 4.22 -2.41
CA GLU A 84 13.37 5.34 -2.81
C GLU A 84 11.89 4.97 -2.90
N GLU A 85 11.55 3.74 -3.32
CA GLU A 85 10.15 3.30 -3.34
C GLU A 85 9.57 3.18 -1.92
N GLY A 86 10.37 2.74 -0.95
CA GLY A 86 10.02 2.73 0.46
C GLY A 86 9.85 4.13 1.02
N LEU A 87 10.76 5.06 0.69
CA LEU A 87 10.69 6.46 1.11
C LEU A 87 9.43 7.15 0.58
N GLN A 88 9.10 6.97 -0.71
CA GLN A 88 7.88 7.52 -1.29
C GLN A 88 6.62 6.93 -0.64
N LEU A 89 6.65 5.63 -0.30
CA LEU A 89 5.56 4.99 0.43
C LEU A 89 5.40 5.59 1.83
N ALA A 90 6.50 5.83 2.55
CA ALA A 90 6.50 6.43 3.88
C ALA A 90 5.90 7.84 3.89
N ARG A 91 6.14 8.64 2.85
CA ARG A 91 5.54 9.98 2.70
C ARG A 91 4.02 9.97 2.58
N SER A 92 3.43 8.83 2.21
CA SER A 92 1.97 8.68 2.13
C SER A 92 1.31 8.42 3.50
N VAL A 93 2.10 8.17 4.54
CA VAL A 93 1.64 7.92 5.90
C VAL A 93 1.42 9.24 6.63
N GLY A 94 0.25 9.38 7.25
CA GLY A 94 -0.10 10.58 8.01
C GLY A 94 0.72 10.71 9.30
N PRO A 95 0.62 11.87 9.98
CA PRO A 95 1.22 12.04 11.30
C PRO A 95 0.78 10.93 12.26
N SER A 96 1.73 10.34 12.99
CA SER A 96 1.49 9.22 13.92
C SER A 96 0.88 7.96 13.27
N GLY A 97 1.10 7.79 11.97
CA GLY A 97 0.86 6.51 11.29
C GLY A 97 2.06 5.57 11.39
N ASP A 98 1.81 4.30 11.12
CA ASP A 98 2.83 3.24 11.23
C ASP A 98 3.47 2.95 9.87
N PHE A 99 4.80 2.87 9.81
CA PHE A 99 5.52 2.39 8.63
C PHE A 99 6.26 1.09 8.98
N VAL A 100 6.04 0.05 8.20
CA VAL A 100 6.63 -1.28 8.45
C VAL A 100 7.41 -1.73 7.22
N ALA A 101 8.71 -1.92 7.35
CA ALA A 101 9.51 -2.62 6.36
C ALA A 101 9.40 -4.13 6.59
N LEU A 102 8.71 -4.83 5.69
CA LEU A 102 8.54 -6.29 5.72
C LEU A 102 9.71 -7.02 5.05
N GLY A 103 10.34 -6.40 4.06
CA GLY A 103 11.51 -6.93 3.36
C GLY A 103 12.04 -5.94 2.33
N LEU A 104 13.34 -6.00 2.05
CA LEU A 104 14.02 -5.08 1.14
C LEU A 104 14.40 -5.82 -0.14
N LEU A 105 13.51 -5.87 -1.12
CA LEU A 105 13.87 -6.39 -2.45
C LEU A 105 14.96 -5.55 -3.12
N SER A 106 15.12 -4.29 -2.71
CA SER A 106 16.17 -3.38 -3.20
C SER A 106 17.54 -3.62 -2.57
N GLY A 107 17.61 -4.26 -1.40
CA GLY A 107 18.83 -4.36 -0.59
C GLY A 107 19.31 -3.04 0.02
N GLN A 108 18.49 -1.99 0.06
CA GLN A 108 18.81 -0.67 0.62
C GLN A 108 17.71 -0.21 1.59
N GLN A 109 18.11 0.35 2.75
CA GLN A 109 17.22 1.00 3.72
C GLN A 109 17.21 2.51 3.54
#